data_AF-A0A9P8V7H4-F1
#
_entry.id   AF-A0A9P8V7H4-F1
#
_cell.length_a   1.000
_cell.length_b   1.000
_cell.length_c   1.000
_cell.angle_alpha   90.00
_cell.angle_beta   90.00
_cell.angle_gamma   90.00
#
_symmetry.space_group_name_H-M   'P 1'
#
loop_
_entity.id
_entity.type
_entity.pdbx_description
1 polymer ?
#
loop_
_entity_poly.entity_id
_entity_poly.type
_entity_poly.pdbx_seq_one_letter_code
_entity_poly.pdbx_strand_id
1 'polypeptide(L)'
;MSLTHALTPFWPKLPLVLHVLVESAAATSFILKPSSQIKDPSLEVQLVLQTLGGLLLSTNLVSLAVIFRPGFDNTSRLLAAALASWHAWPMRRAWVRLSVAKGDRVKQKKGKEEHVVFGGPLVHLVVHAVLGITLLGSAMFGGI
;
A
#
# COMPACT_ATOMS: atom_id res chain seq x y z
N MET A 1 -16.00 -15.94 -34.49
CA MET A 1 -15.07 -15.24 -33.60
C MET A 1 -15.59 -13.82 -33.44
N SER A 2 -16.33 -13.55 -32.37
CA SER A 2 -17.15 -12.33 -32.23
C SER A 2 -16.29 -11.09 -32.02
N LEU A 3 -16.59 -10.02 -32.77
CA LEU A 3 -16.00 -8.67 -32.68
C LEU A 3 -16.32 -7.93 -31.35
N THR A 4 -16.79 -8.65 -30.33
CA THR A 4 -17.14 -8.15 -29.00
C THR A 4 -15.99 -8.23 -28.00
N HIS A 5 -14.72 -8.32 -28.45
CA HIS A 5 -13.59 -7.82 -27.65
C HIS A 5 -13.60 -6.28 -27.62
N ALA A 6 -14.79 -5.71 -27.42
CA ALA A 6 -14.97 -4.30 -27.13
C ALA A 6 -14.03 -3.98 -25.98
N LEU A 7 -13.19 -2.99 -26.21
CA LEU A 7 -12.11 -2.49 -25.36
C LEU A 7 -12.58 -2.48 -23.90
N THR A 8 -12.26 -3.54 -23.15
CA THR A 8 -12.56 -3.54 -21.72
C THR A 8 -11.76 -2.39 -21.13
N PRO A 9 -12.42 -1.43 -20.46
CA PRO A 9 -11.74 -0.24 -20.00
C PRO A 9 -10.56 -0.63 -19.11
N PHE A 10 -9.40 -0.01 -19.31
CA PHE A 10 -8.21 -0.27 -18.49
C PHE A 10 -8.32 0.38 -17.10
N TRP A 11 -9.29 1.29 -16.93
CA TRP A 11 -9.43 2.17 -15.77
C TRP A 11 -9.61 1.41 -14.46
N PRO A 12 -10.37 0.29 -14.41
CA PRO A 12 -10.46 -0.57 -13.22
C PRO A 12 -9.13 -1.22 -12.80
N LYS A 13 -8.14 -1.28 -13.69
CA LYS A 13 -6.79 -1.81 -13.40
C LYS A 13 -5.82 -0.74 -12.93
N LEU A 14 -6.11 0.55 -13.11
CA LEU A 14 -5.22 1.63 -12.67
C LEU A 14 -4.88 1.55 -11.18
N PRO A 15 -5.83 1.27 -10.26
CA PRO A 15 -5.50 1.12 -8.84
C PRO A 15 -4.54 -0.04 -8.55
N LEU A 16 -4.59 -1.12 -9.34
CA LEU A 16 -3.63 -2.23 -9.24
C LEU A 16 -2.23 -1.83 -9.71
N VAL A 17 -2.13 -0.99 -10.76
CA VAL A 17 -0.84 -0.44 -11.21
C VAL A 17 -0.23 0.44 -10.12
N LEU A 18 -1.04 1.31 -9.51
CA LEU A 18 -0.59 2.15 -8.41
C LEU A 18 -0.17 1.31 -7.19
N HIS A 19 -0.90 0.24 -6.89
CA HIS A 19 -0.55 -0.71 -5.83
C HIS A 19 0.84 -1.30 -6.08
N VAL A 20 1.10 -1.80 -7.30
CA VAL A 20 2.40 -2.37 -7.67
C VAL A 20 3.54 -1.37 -7.45
N LEU A 21 3.37 -0.11 -7.87
CA LEU A 21 4.40 0.92 -7.72
C LEU A 21 4.69 1.24 -6.24
N VAL A 22 3.66 1.49 -5.45
CA VAL A 22 3.80 1.86 -4.04
C VAL A 22 4.33 0.70 -3.21
N GLU A 23 3.80 -0.50 -3.40
CA GLU A 23 4.23 -1.67 -2.64
C GLU A 23 5.60 -2.18 -3.09
N SER A 24 6.04 -1.93 -4.33
CA SER A 24 7.44 -2.21 -4.73
C SER A 24 8.44 -1.34 -3.96
N ALA A 25 8.14 -0.04 -3.83
CA ALA A 25 8.97 0.87 -3.03
C ALA A 25 8.96 0.46 -1.54
N ALA A 26 7.79 0.11 -1.00
CA ALA A 26 7.67 -0.38 0.37
C ALA A 26 8.44 -1.69 0.57
N ALA A 27 8.23 -2.70 -0.27
CA ALA A 27 8.91 -3.99 -0.21
C ALA A 27 10.43 -3.83 -0.21
N THR A 28 10.95 -3.00 -1.10
CA THR A 28 12.40 -2.69 -1.17
C THR A 28 12.92 -2.13 0.16
N SER A 29 12.17 -1.22 0.78
CA SER A 29 12.51 -0.67 2.09
C SER A 29 12.48 -1.73 3.20
N PHE A 30 11.47 -2.62 3.23
CA PHE A 30 11.36 -3.70 4.21
C PHE A 30 12.48 -4.75 4.06
N ILE A 31 12.88 -5.06 2.83
CA ILE A 31 13.89 -6.09 2.54
C ILE A 31 15.31 -5.55 2.74
N LEU A 32 15.62 -4.42 2.12
CA LEU A 32 17.00 -3.90 2.03
C LEU A 32 17.36 -2.94 3.16
N LYS A 33 16.37 -2.34 3.82
CA LYS A 33 16.60 -1.35 4.89
C LYS A 33 15.66 -1.54 6.10
N PRO A 34 15.71 -2.69 6.81
CA PRO A 34 14.87 -2.93 8.00
C PRO A 34 14.96 -1.83 9.07
N SER A 35 16.12 -1.18 9.21
CA SER A 35 16.36 -0.08 10.14
C SER A 35 15.52 1.19 9.87
N SER A 36 14.97 1.34 8.66
CA SER A 36 14.01 2.41 8.34
C SER A 36 12.62 2.14 8.92
N GLN A 37 12.33 0.90 9.27
CA GLN A 37 11.05 0.48 9.84
C GLN A 37 11.09 0.53 11.37
N ILE A 38 12.17 0.00 11.96
CA ILE A 38 12.39 -0.07 13.40
C ILE A 38 13.86 0.29 13.66
N LYS A 39 14.13 1.17 14.64
CA LYS A 39 15.50 1.55 15.01
C LYS A 39 16.23 0.34 15.63
N ASP A 40 17.45 0.06 15.18
CA ASP A 40 18.34 -1.00 15.68
C ASP A 40 17.66 -2.38 15.87
N PRO A 41 17.06 -2.97 14.82
CA PRO A 41 16.30 -4.21 14.93
C PRO A 41 17.22 -5.42 15.17
N SER A 42 16.83 -6.33 16.06
CA SER A 42 17.49 -7.64 16.20
C SER A 42 17.42 -8.45 14.91
N LEU A 43 18.24 -9.49 14.78
CA LEU A 43 18.23 -10.34 13.60
C LEU A 43 16.84 -10.97 13.35
N GLU A 44 16.16 -11.45 14.39
CA GLU A 44 14.82 -12.02 14.23
C GLU A 44 13.82 -10.99 13.69
N VAL A 45 13.88 -9.75 14.20
CA VAL A 45 13.04 -8.66 13.73
C VAL A 45 13.34 -8.32 12.26
N GLN A 46 14.62 -8.34 11.86
CA GLN A 46 15.01 -8.11 10.46
C GLN A 46 14.42 -9.19 9.54
N LEU A 47 14.49 -10.46 9.92
CA LEU A 47 13.93 -11.57 9.13
C LEU A 47 12.41 -11.47 9.00
N VAL A 48 11.71 -11.05 10.06
CA VAL A 48 10.26 -10.78 10.00
C VAL A 48 9.95 -9.62 9.05
N LEU A 49 10.71 -8.54 9.10
CA LEU A 49 10.54 -7.39 8.19
C LEU A 49 10.81 -7.77 6.74
N GLN A 50 11.84 -8.58 6.47
CA GLN A 50 12.14 -9.10 5.13
C GLN A 50 11.03 -10.02 4.62
N THR A 51 10.49 -10.89 5.48
CA THR A 51 9.34 -11.75 5.14
C THR A 51 8.12 -10.91 4.78
N LEU A 52 7.84 -9.84 5.54
CA LEU A 52 6.79 -8.89 5.23
C LEU A 52 7.03 -8.18 3.88
N GLY A 53 8.28 -7.81 3.58
CA GLY A 53 8.64 -7.29 2.27
C GLY A 53 8.43 -8.29 1.12
N GLY A 54 8.75 -9.57 1.33
CA GLY A 54 8.44 -10.64 0.39
C GLY A 54 6.94 -10.84 0.17
N LEU A 55 6.13 -10.69 1.23
CA LEU A 55 4.67 -10.72 1.12
C LEU A 55 4.13 -9.57 0.25
N LEU A 56 4.69 -8.37 0.37
CA LEU A 56 4.36 -7.23 -0.49
C LEU A 56 4.69 -7.49 -1.97
N LEU A 57 5.83 -8.14 -2.25
CA LEU A 57 6.14 -8.56 -3.62
C LEU A 57 5.14 -9.61 -4.14
N SER A 58 4.66 -10.51 -3.27
CA SER A 58 3.63 -11.48 -3.64
C SER A 58 2.30 -10.81 -4.02
N THR A 59 1.87 -9.77 -3.29
CA THR A 59 0.66 -9.00 -3.67
C THR A 59 0.84 -8.25 -4.99
N ASN A 60 2.06 -7.82 -5.31
CA ASN A 60 2.38 -7.26 -6.62
C ASN A 60 2.25 -8.30 -7.74
N LEU A 61 2.72 -9.53 -7.53
CA LEU A 61 2.55 -10.60 -8.52
C LEU A 61 1.07 -10.91 -8.79
N VAL A 62 0.23 -10.94 -7.75
CA VAL A 62 -1.23 -11.08 -7.91
C VAL A 62 -1.80 -9.91 -8.71
N SER A 63 -1.38 -8.69 -8.41
CA SER A 63 -1.83 -7.48 -9.13
C SER A 63 -1.42 -7.52 -10.60
N LEU A 64 -0.16 -7.91 -10.90
CA LEU A 64 0.35 -8.06 -12.27
C LEU A 64 -0.42 -9.12 -13.06
N ALA A 65 -0.76 -10.26 -12.43
CA ALA A 65 -1.57 -11.28 -13.06
C ALA A 65 -2.95 -10.73 -13.50
N VAL A 66 -3.58 -9.90 -12.67
CA VAL A 66 -4.87 -9.25 -13.02
C VAL A 66 -4.68 -8.15 -14.07
N ILE A 67 -3.61 -7.36 -13.99
CA ILE A 67 -3.31 -6.28 -14.95
C ILE A 67 -3.16 -6.85 -16.37
N PHE A 68 -2.38 -7.92 -16.52
CA PHE A 68 -2.07 -8.51 -17.83
C PHE A 68 -3.17 -9.44 -18.37
N ARG A 69 -4.08 -9.92 -17.52
CA ARG A 69 -5.23 -10.71 -17.95
C ARG A 69 -6.25 -9.84 -18.71
N PRO A 70 -6.84 -10.28 -19.83
CA PRO A 70 -7.92 -9.53 -20.49
C PRO A 70 -9.16 -9.36 -19.60
N GLY A 71 -9.80 -8.18 -19.68
CA GLY A 71 -10.99 -7.86 -18.88
C GLY A 71 -10.73 -7.60 -17.40
N PHE A 72 -11.82 -7.37 -16.65
CA PHE A 72 -11.82 -7.17 -15.21
C PHE A 72 -13.08 -7.80 -14.62
N ASP A 73 -13.01 -9.10 -14.35
CA ASP A 73 -14.14 -9.93 -13.96
C ASP A 73 -14.40 -9.95 -12.44
N ASN A 74 -15.37 -10.75 -11.99
CA ASN A 74 -15.71 -10.86 -10.57
C ASN A 74 -14.51 -11.28 -9.69
N THR A 75 -13.67 -12.19 -10.18
CA THR A 75 -12.45 -12.59 -9.47
C THR A 75 -11.50 -11.41 -9.31
N SER A 76 -11.31 -10.60 -10.36
CA SER A 76 -10.48 -9.39 -10.32
C SER A 76 -11.01 -8.37 -9.31
N ARG A 77 -12.34 -8.22 -9.20
CA ARG A 77 -12.99 -7.37 -8.18
C ARG A 77 -12.75 -7.87 -6.76
N LEU A 78 -12.87 -9.18 -6.51
CA LEU A 78 -12.61 -9.78 -5.20
C LEU A 78 -11.14 -9.62 -4.79
N LEU A 79 -10.22 -9.78 -5.75
CA LEU A 79 -8.79 -9.52 -5.51
C LEU A 79 -8.55 -8.03 -5.18
N ALA A 80 -9.18 -7.10 -5.90
CA ALA A 80 -9.10 -5.68 -5.57
C ALA A 80 -9.65 -5.38 -4.17
N ALA A 81 -10.75 -6.02 -3.75
CA ALA A 81 -11.28 -5.89 -2.39
C ALA A 81 -10.31 -6.42 -1.32
N ALA A 82 -9.69 -7.57 -1.58
CA ALA A 82 -8.69 -8.14 -0.68
C ALA A 82 -7.48 -7.20 -0.54
N LEU A 83 -6.97 -6.65 -1.65
CA LEU A 83 -5.88 -5.67 -1.64
C LEU A 83 -6.28 -4.33 -1.02
N ALA A 84 -7.53 -3.89 -1.17
CA ALA A 84 -8.05 -2.72 -0.45
C ALA A 84 -8.01 -2.96 1.07
N SER A 85 -8.41 -4.15 1.53
CA SER A 85 -8.38 -4.51 2.95
C SER A 85 -6.95 -4.54 3.52
N TRP A 86 -5.96 -4.95 2.71
CA TRP A 86 -4.55 -4.93 3.09
C TRP A 86 -4.08 -3.54 3.54
N HIS A 87 -4.52 -2.48 2.84
CA HIS A 87 -4.12 -1.11 3.15
C HIS A 87 -4.61 -0.60 4.52
N ALA A 88 -5.53 -1.28 5.19
CA ALA A 88 -5.90 -0.98 6.58
C ALA A 88 -4.70 -1.09 7.55
N TRP A 89 -3.79 -2.04 7.31
CA TRP A 89 -2.65 -2.28 8.19
C TRP A 89 -1.57 -1.19 8.15
N PRO A 90 -1.06 -0.76 6.97
CA PRO A 90 -0.13 0.37 6.92
C PRO A 90 -0.79 1.70 7.33
N MET A 91 -2.10 1.89 7.09
CA MET A 91 -2.85 3.04 7.64
C MET A 91 -2.86 3.02 9.18
N ARG A 92 -3.18 1.88 9.81
CA ARG A 92 -3.10 1.73 11.27
C ARG A 92 -1.69 2.00 11.77
N ARG A 93 -0.66 1.46 11.12
CA ARG A 93 0.75 1.68 11.50
C ARG A 93 1.12 3.17 11.44
N ALA A 94 0.73 3.88 10.38
CA ALA A 94 0.93 5.31 10.24
C ALA A 94 0.18 6.11 11.31
N TRP A 95 -1.08 5.76 11.57
CA TRP A 95 -1.92 6.38 12.59
C TRP A 95 -1.34 6.24 14.01
N VAL A 96 -0.89 5.05 14.38
CA VAL A 96 -0.25 4.81 15.69
C VAL A 96 1.00 5.66 15.83
N ARG A 97 1.86 5.76 14.80
CA ARG A 97 3.06 6.62 14.82
C ARG A 97 2.71 8.10 14.98
N LEU A 98 1.68 8.59 14.28
CA LEU A 98 1.19 9.96 14.44
C LEU A 98 0.64 10.22 15.85
N SER A 99 -0.08 9.25 16.41
CA SER A 99 -0.69 9.35 17.74
C SER A 99 0.37 9.42 18.85
N VAL A 100 1.42 8.60 18.76
CA VAL A 100 2.57 8.64 19.68
C VAL A 100 3.34 9.95 19.53
N ALA A 101 3.68 10.35 18.30
CA ALA A 101 4.40 11.60 18.04
C ALA A 101 3.63 12.83 18.55
N LYS A 102 2.30 12.83 18.46
CA LYS A 102 1.45 13.90 19.03
C LYS A 102 1.56 13.95 20.55
N GLY A 103 1.61 12.79 21.23
CA GLY A 103 1.83 12.69 22.68
C GLY A 103 3.20 13.23 23.10
N ASP A 104 4.25 12.93 22.32
CA ASP A 104 5.61 13.41 22.58
C ASP A 104 5.76 14.91 22.29
N ARG A 105 5.14 15.43 21.22
CA ARG A 105 5.12 16.87 20.90
C ARG A 105 4.35 17.71 21.92
N VAL A 106 3.30 17.17 22.54
CA VAL A 106 2.61 17.83 23.66
C VAL A 106 3.56 17.98 24.86
N LYS A 107 4.48 17.03 25.08
CA LYS A 107 5.54 17.14 26.09
C LYS A 107 6.70 18.06 25.65
N GLN A 108 6.97 18.16 24.35
CA GLN A 108 8.07 18.94 23.76
C GLN A 108 7.72 20.38 23.35
N LYS A 109 6.50 20.89 23.62
CA LYS A 109 6.07 22.27 23.32
C LYS A 109 6.78 23.38 24.13
N LYS A 110 8.08 23.22 24.41
CA LYS A 110 9.03 24.29 24.69
C LYS A 110 10.15 24.27 23.63
N GLY A 111 9.90 24.93 22.51
CA GLY A 111 10.94 25.45 21.62
C GLY A 111 11.53 24.48 20.60
N LYS A 112 10.91 24.40 19.41
CA LYS A 112 11.55 24.56 18.09
C LYS A 112 10.59 24.15 16.96
N GLU A 113 10.61 24.91 15.88
CA GLU A 113 9.88 24.63 14.65
C GLU A 113 10.44 23.35 13.98
N GLU A 114 9.55 22.42 13.65
CA GLU A 114 9.91 21.20 12.95
C GLU A 114 9.78 21.37 11.43
N HIS A 115 10.86 21.05 10.73
CA HIS A 115 10.86 20.82 9.28
C HIS A 115 9.92 19.66 8.93
N VAL A 116 9.02 19.87 7.96
CA VAL A 116 8.15 18.83 7.41
C VAL A 116 8.99 17.90 6.54
N VAL A 117 9.44 16.78 7.10
CA VAL A 117 10.16 15.75 6.35
C VAL A 117 9.19 15.03 5.40
N PHE A 118 9.44 15.14 4.10
CA PHE A 118 8.78 14.34 3.06
C PHE A 118 8.99 12.84 3.36
N GLY A 119 7.91 12.05 3.37
CA GLY A 119 7.96 10.61 3.73
C GLY A 119 7.64 10.29 5.19
N GLY A 120 7.10 11.24 5.96
CA GLY A 120 6.63 10.99 7.33
C GLY A 120 5.32 10.17 7.41
N PRO A 121 4.92 9.72 8.63
CA PRO A 121 3.72 8.90 8.83
C PRO A 121 2.43 9.46 8.22
N LEU A 122 2.26 10.78 8.14
CA LEU A 122 1.10 11.39 7.47
C LEU A 122 1.04 11.09 5.97
N VAL A 123 2.17 11.17 5.27
CA VAL A 123 2.24 10.86 3.83
C VAL A 123 1.87 9.40 3.60
N HIS A 124 2.40 8.49 4.43
CA HIS A 124 2.04 7.07 4.37
C HIS A 124 0.53 6.85 4.56
N LEU A 125 -0.08 7.54 5.54
CA LEU A 125 -1.53 7.43 5.77
C LEU A 125 -2.33 7.88 4.55
N VAL A 126 -2.01 9.03 3.97
CA VAL A 126 -2.71 9.56 2.79
C VAL A 126 -2.54 8.65 1.58
N VAL A 127 -1.31 8.21 1.27
CA VAL A 127 -1.02 7.33 0.13
C VAL A 127 -1.81 6.03 0.26
N HIS A 128 -1.79 5.38 1.43
CA HIS A 128 -2.51 4.13 1.62
C HIS A 128 -4.03 4.31 1.69
N ALA A 129 -4.54 5.46 2.15
CA ALA A 129 -5.96 5.77 2.09
C ALA A 129 -6.45 5.94 0.65
N VAL A 130 -5.73 6.68 -0.18
CA VAL A 130 -6.05 6.86 -1.60
C VAL A 130 -6.01 5.52 -2.34
N LEU A 131 -4.96 4.71 -2.12
CA LEU A 131 -4.87 3.36 -2.67
C LEU A 131 -6.03 2.46 -2.22
N GLY A 132 -6.34 2.44 -0.93
CA GLY A 132 -7.44 1.64 -0.39
C GLY A 132 -8.80 2.04 -0.98
N ILE A 133 -9.09 3.35 -1.07
CA ILE A 133 -10.34 3.87 -1.65
C ILE A 133 -10.44 3.53 -3.13
N THR A 134 -9.36 3.71 -3.90
CA THR A 134 -9.38 3.47 -5.35
C THR A 134 -9.47 1.97 -5.68
N LEU A 135 -8.79 1.10 -4.93
CA LEU A 135 -8.94 -0.35 -5.04
C LEU A 135 -10.35 -0.82 -4.66
N LEU A 136 -10.94 -0.23 -3.62
CA LEU A 136 -12.33 -0.49 -3.27
C LEU A 136 -13.29 -0.03 -4.38
N GLY A 137 -12.99 1.11 -5.02
CA GLY A 137 -13.70 1.57 -6.22
C GLY A 137 -13.64 0.55 -7.36
N SER A 138 -12.46 -0.01 -7.66
CA SER A 138 -12.31 -1.10 -8.63
C SER A 138 -13.10 -2.35 -8.23
N ALA A 139 -13.14 -2.69 -6.94
CA ALA A 139 -13.92 -3.82 -6.47
C ALA A 139 -15.44 -3.59 -6.65
N MET A 140 -15.93 -2.39 -6.36
CA MET A 140 -17.35 -2.07 -6.42
C MET A 140 -17.85 -1.87 -7.85
N PHE A 141 -17.08 -1.19 -8.69
CA PHE A 141 -17.53 -0.70 -10.01
C PHE A 141 -16.74 -1.26 -11.20
N GLY A 142 -15.68 -2.04 -10.98
CA GLY A 142 -14.90 -2.64 -12.06
C GLY A 142 -15.68 -3.74 -12.79
N GLY A 143 -15.74 -3.69 -14.11
CA GLY A 143 -16.40 -4.71 -14.94
C GLY A 143 -17.90 -4.50 -15.17
N ILE A 144 -18.44 -3.33 -14.78
CA ILE A 144 -19.71 -2.79 -15.28
C ILE A 144 -19.45 -2.12 -16.63
#